data_AF-A0A519KUY5-F1
#
_entry.id   AF-A0A519KUY5-F1
#
_cell.length_a   1.000
_cell.length_b   1.000
_cell.length_c   1.000
_cell.angle_alpha   90.00
_cell.angle_beta   90.00
_cell.angle_gamma   90.00
#
_symmetry.space_group_name_H-M   'P 1'
#
loop_
_entity.id
_entity.type
_entity.pdbx_description
1 polymer ?
#
loop_
_entity_poly.entity_id
_entity_poly.type
_entity_poly.pdbx_seq_one_letter_code
_entity_poly.pdbx_strand_id
1 'polypeptide(L)'
;MTDLSAADRLDLNACDREPIHVPEAIQPHGLLFVVDPADLTVRREAGRIARITGAETWIGRALDGLLGDRAMNPLRAGGPAEAGFVTRWRGVDSLDYDVIARPQGADLIIEIEQSSQGALPGIELISRIDAAGAAFERASSVRAVCESAAEAFRALTGFDRIMIYRFLDDEAGQVVAESRSLEVESFRNHHFPATDIPRQARALYVRNPVRVIPDARYTPEPLRPASPDGLLDMSDCGLRSVSPVHLKYLENMGVRASASVSIIVDGELWG
;
A
#
# COMPACT_ATOMS: atom_id res chain seq x y z
N MET A 1 24.97 3.30 -35.82
CA MET A 1 24.85 1.91 -35.34
C MET A 1 25.35 1.93 -33.91
N THR A 2 24.45 2.27 -32.98
CA THR A 2 24.73 2.30 -31.56
C THR A 2 23.51 1.67 -30.91
N ASP A 3 23.80 0.56 -30.25
CA ASP A 3 22.89 -0.47 -29.77
C ASP A 3 22.12 0.06 -28.56
N LEU A 4 20.84 0.38 -28.75
CA LEU A 4 19.91 0.63 -27.65
C LEU A 4 19.53 -0.75 -27.10
N SER A 5 20.06 -1.07 -25.93
CA SER A 5 19.81 -2.33 -25.24
C SER A 5 18.30 -2.61 -25.13
N ALA A 6 17.92 -3.87 -25.22
CA ALA A 6 16.54 -4.37 -25.23
C ALA A 6 15.68 -4.01 -24.00
N ALA A 7 16.20 -3.25 -23.03
CA ALA A 7 15.51 -2.80 -21.82
C ALA A 7 14.58 -1.58 -22.04
N ASP A 8 14.73 -0.82 -23.14
CA ASP A 8 14.05 0.48 -23.32
C ASP A 8 12.73 0.45 -24.13
N ARG A 9 12.16 -0.74 -24.37
CA ARG A 9 10.77 -0.84 -24.86
C ARG A 9 9.91 -1.50 -23.78
N LEU A 10 9.55 -0.72 -22.76
CA LEU A 10 8.37 -1.01 -21.94
C LEU A 10 7.17 -1.09 -22.89
N ASP A 11 6.76 -2.31 -23.22
CA ASP A 11 5.60 -2.57 -24.05
C ASP A 11 4.34 -2.24 -23.25
N LEU A 12 3.67 -1.14 -23.61
CA LEU A 12 2.45 -0.69 -22.96
C LEU A 12 1.32 -1.75 -23.05
N ASN A 13 1.34 -2.63 -24.06
CA ASN A 13 0.40 -3.75 -24.16
C ASN A 13 0.75 -4.90 -23.18
N ALA A 14 1.99 -4.98 -22.70
CA ALA A 14 2.40 -5.96 -21.69
C ALA A 14 1.99 -5.53 -20.27
N CYS A 15 1.69 -4.25 -20.05
CA CYS A 15 1.30 -3.71 -18.73
C CYS A 15 0.00 -4.34 -18.21
N ASP A 16 -0.98 -4.60 -19.09
CA ASP A 16 -2.25 -5.28 -18.75
C ASP A 16 -2.07 -6.74 -18.30
N ARG A 17 -0.89 -7.32 -18.52
CA ARG A 17 -0.58 -8.72 -18.17
C ARG A 17 0.49 -8.84 -17.09
N GLU A 18 1.02 -7.73 -16.61
CA GLU A 18 2.00 -7.74 -15.53
C GLU A 18 1.35 -8.33 -14.26
N PRO A 19 1.93 -9.38 -13.66
CA PRO A 19 1.37 -10.03 -12.49
C PRO A 19 1.69 -9.22 -11.23
N ILE A 20 1.13 -8.01 -11.13
CA ILE A 20 1.43 -7.01 -10.09
C ILE A 20 1.04 -7.46 -8.66
N HIS A 21 0.32 -8.58 -8.53
CA HIS A 21 -0.03 -9.19 -7.24
C HIS A 21 1.10 -10.07 -6.69
N VAL A 22 2.06 -10.51 -7.52
CA VAL A 22 3.19 -11.39 -7.13
C VAL A 22 4.55 -10.76 -7.49
N PRO A 23 4.86 -9.51 -7.04
CA PRO A 23 6.10 -8.85 -7.43
C PRO A 23 7.35 -9.43 -6.76
N GLU A 24 7.20 -10.32 -5.76
CA GLU A 24 8.30 -10.91 -4.96
C GLU A 24 9.24 -9.87 -4.33
N ALA A 25 8.72 -8.68 -4.06
CA ALA A 25 9.46 -7.58 -3.45
C ALA A 25 8.51 -6.66 -2.68
N ILE A 26 9.07 -5.92 -1.72
CA ILE A 26 8.37 -4.89 -0.95
C ILE A 26 8.95 -3.50 -1.16
N GLN A 27 8.20 -2.50 -0.75
CA GLN A 27 8.69 -1.14 -0.53
C GLN A 27 9.59 -1.09 0.74
N PRO A 28 10.63 -0.24 0.79
CA PRO A 28 11.69 -0.31 1.80
C PRO A 28 11.36 0.35 3.16
N HIS A 29 10.12 0.82 3.35
CA HIS A 29 9.68 1.47 4.59
C HIS A 29 9.20 0.49 5.67
N GLY A 30 9.32 -0.81 5.41
CA GLY A 30 9.02 -1.86 6.37
C GLY A 30 9.82 -3.14 6.13
N LEU A 31 9.43 -4.18 6.86
CA LEU A 31 9.90 -5.55 6.70
C LEU A 31 8.70 -6.44 6.40
N LEU A 32 8.94 -7.53 5.68
CA LEU A 32 7.97 -8.59 5.50
C LEU A 32 8.62 -9.94 5.83
N PHE A 33 7.94 -10.74 6.65
CA PHE A 33 8.30 -12.12 6.93
C PHE A 33 7.19 -13.07 6.46
N VAL A 34 7.57 -14.14 5.79
CA VAL A 34 6.71 -15.30 5.55
C VAL A 34 7.09 -16.35 6.58
N VAL A 35 6.12 -16.78 7.37
CA VAL A 35 6.33 -17.55 8.60
C VAL A 35 5.49 -18.81 8.55
N ASP A 36 6.06 -19.92 9.02
CA ASP A 36 5.30 -21.14 9.27
C ASP A 36 4.34 -20.92 10.46
N PRO A 37 3.01 -21.07 10.29
CA PRO A 37 2.07 -20.84 11.38
C PRO A 37 2.18 -21.87 12.51
N ALA A 38 2.78 -23.05 12.29
CA ALA A 38 2.85 -24.12 13.28
C ALA A 38 3.90 -23.84 14.38
N ASP A 39 5.06 -23.30 14.00
CA ASP A 39 6.18 -23.07 14.91
C ASP A 39 6.71 -21.62 14.92
N LEU A 40 6.13 -20.76 14.06
CA LEU A 40 6.50 -19.35 13.90
C LEU A 40 7.93 -19.14 13.40
N THR A 41 8.47 -20.14 12.70
CA THR A 41 9.77 -20.06 12.02
C THR A 41 9.67 -19.23 10.75
N VAL A 42 10.56 -18.25 10.60
CA VAL A 42 10.66 -17.44 9.38
C VAL A 42 11.20 -18.30 8.24
N ARG A 43 10.42 -18.42 7.16
CA ARG A 43 10.80 -19.11 5.92
C ARG A 43 11.42 -18.16 4.91
N ARG A 44 10.86 -16.96 4.81
CA ARG A 44 11.29 -15.93 3.86
C ARG A 44 11.22 -14.55 4.50
N GLU A 45 12.06 -13.64 4.06
CA GLU A 45 12.14 -12.27 4.57
C GLU A 45 12.43 -11.25 3.46
N ALA A 46 11.93 -10.03 3.63
CA ALA A 46 12.20 -8.89 2.76
C ALA A 46 12.36 -7.61 3.59
N GLY A 47 13.12 -6.66 3.05
CA GLY A 47 13.38 -5.36 3.69
C GLY A 47 14.77 -5.27 4.31
N ARG A 48 14.98 -4.21 5.08
CA ARG A 48 16.29 -3.87 5.68
C ARG A 48 16.52 -4.60 7.01
N ILE A 49 16.58 -5.92 6.95
CA ILE A 49 16.61 -6.83 8.11
C ILE A 49 17.70 -6.46 9.12
N ALA A 50 18.96 -6.39 8.68
CA ALA A 50 20.10 -6.06 9.56
C ALA A 50 19.96 -4.69 10.23
N ARG A 51 19.50 -3.69 9.49
CA ARG A 51 19.35 -2.32 9.99
C ARG A 51 18.28 -2.22 11.08
N ILE A 52 17.13 -2.86 10.87
CA ILE A 52 15.95 -2.70 11.72
C ILE A 52 15.98 -3.68 12.90
N THR A 53 16.46 -4.91 12.67
CA THR A 53 16.43 -6.00 13.68
C THR A 53 17.77 -6.25 14.37
N GLY A 54 18.90 -5.77 13.81
CA GLY A 54 20.24 -6.04 14.32
C GLY A 54 20.81 -7.42 13.98
N ALA A 55 20.07 -8.26 13.25
CA ALA A 55 20.53 -9.55 12.77
C ALA A 55 20.60 -9.57 11.24
N GLU A 56 21.61 -10.21 10.66
CA GLU A 56 21.76 -10.32 9.19
C GLU A 56 20.59 -11.04 8.52
N THR A 57 20.00 -12.03 9.21
CA THR A 57 18.85 -12.79 8.72
C THR A 57 18.07 -13.41 9.87
N TRP A 58 16.76 -13.55 9.68
CA TRP A 58 15.86 -14.30 10.53
C TRP A 58 15.41 -15.64 9.93
N ILE A 59 15.78 -15.95 8.69
CA ILE A 59 15.42 -17.23 8.05
C ILE A 59 15.85 -18.42 8.91
N GLY A 60 14.93 -19.34 9.14
CA GLY A 60 15.12 -20.53 9.99
C GLY A 60 15.06 -20.26 11.49
N ARG A 61 14.77 -19.02 11.91
CA ARG A 61 14.60 -18.66 13.33
C ARG A 61 13.14 -18.44 13.65
N ALA A 62 12.76 -18.76 14.90
CA ALA A 62 11.46 -18.40 15.43
C ALA A 62 11.36 -16.88 15.62
N LEU A 63 10.24 -16.30 15.22
CA LEU A 63 9.98 -14.86 15.32
C LEU A 63 9.91 -14.37 16.79
N ASP A 64 9.75 -15.30 17.74
CA ASP A 64 9.80 -15.06 19.18
C ASP A 64 11.06 -14.31 19.61
N GLY A 65 12.20 -14.64 19.00
CA GLY A 65 13.47 -13.99 19.29
C GLY A 65 13.51 -12.51 18.88
N LEU A 66 12.61 -12.09 17.99
CA LEU A 66 12.52 -10.71 17.48
C LEU A 66 11.49 -9.88 18.25
N LEU A 67 10.25 -10.38 18.33
CA LEU A 67 9.11 -9.61 18.84
C LEU A 67 8.81 -9.84 20.32
N GLY A 68 9.32 -10.92 20.90
CA GLY A 68 9.09 -11.32 22.29
C GLY A 68 7.67 -11.80 22.60
N ASP A 69 7.49 -12.42 23.77
CA ASP A 69 6.28 -13.19 24.11
C ASP A 69 4.98 -12.39 24.04
N ARG A 70 5.00 -11.09 24.40
CA ARG A 70 3.80 -10.24 24.39
C ARG A 70 3.19 -10.10 23.00
N ALA A 71 4.02 -10.00 21.97
CA ALA A 71 3.59 -9.90 20.59
C ALA A 71 3.17 -11.26 20.02
N MET A 72 3.83 -12.33 20.48
CA MET A 72 3.65 -13.66 19.91
C MET A 72 2.46 -14.42 20.51
N ASN A 73 2.01 -14.10 21.72
CA ASN A 73 0.89 -14.79 22.36
C ASN A 73 -0.40 -14.81 21.52
N PRO A 74 -0.87 -13.68 20.94
CA PRO A 74 -2.00 -13.70 20.00
C PRO A 74 -1.75 -14.57 18.76
N LEU A 75 -0.52 -14.58 18.25
CA LEU A 75 -0.14 -15.38 17.08
C LEU A 75 -0.15 -16.88 17.38
N ARG A 76 0.36 -17.29 18.56
CA ARG A 76 0.33 -18.69 19.02
C ARG A 76 -1.08 -19.20 19.33
N ALA A 77 -1.99 -18.30 19.71
CA ALA A 77 -3.38 -18.65 20.01
C ALA A 77 -4.22 -18.94 18.74
N GLY A 78 -3.58 -19.12 17.58
CA GLY A 78 -4.22 -19.40 16.30
C GLY A 78 -4.09 -18.27 15.27
N GLY A 79 -3.45 -17.16 15.63
CA GLY A 79 -3.31 -16.00 14.76
C GLY A 79 -4.64 -15.30 14.49
N PRO A 80 -4.62 -14.16 13.79
CA PRO A 80 -5.85 -13.49 13.41
C PRO A 80 -6.49 -14.20 12.22
N ALA A 81 -7.82 -14.28 12.21
CA ALA A 81 -8.59 -14.85 11.09
C ALA A 81 -8.51 -13.98 9.82
N GLU A 82 -8.25 -12.69 10.01
CA GLU A 82 -8.03 -11.69 8.96
C GLU A 82 -6.76 -10.88 9.27
N ALA A 83 -6.35 -9.97 8.40
CA ALA A 83 -5.22 -9.09 8.71
C ALA A 83 -5.51 -8.23 9.96
N GLY A 84 -4.55 -8.14 10.87
CA GLY A 84 -4.75 -7.40 12.11
C GLY A 84 -3.47 -6.85 12.72
N PHE A 85 -3.61 -5.70 13.38
CA PHE A 85 -2.57 -5.15 14.24
C PHE A 85 -2.30 -6.10 15.42
N VAL A 86 -1.04 -6.45 15.63
CA VAL A 86 -0.60 -7.36 16.69
C VAL A 86 -0.03 -6.57 17.85
N THR A 87 0.98 -5.73 17.55
CA THR A 87 1.69 -4.95 18.56
C THR A 87 2.43 -3.80 17.91
N ARG A 88 2.91 -2.88 18.76
CA ARG A 88 4.03 -2.01 18.45
C ARG A 88 5.33 -2.65 18.95
N TRP A 89 6.37 -2.60 18.14
CA TRP A 89 7.70 -3.13 18.44
C TRP A 89 8.74 -2.04 18.16
N ARG A 90 9.83 -2.03 18.93
CA ARG A 90 10.90 -1.03 18.78
C ARG A 90 12.12 -1.68 18.14
N GLY A 91 12.53 -1.16 16.99
CA GLY A 91 13.71 -1.62 16.27
C GLY A 91 15.02 -1.22 16.95
N VAL A 92 16.12 -1.84 16.53
CA VAL A 92 17.46 -1.51 17.05
C VAL A 92 17.93 -0.13 16.61
N ASP A 93 17.33 0.41 15.55
CA ASP A 93 17.50 1.79 15.10
C ASP A 93 16.70 2.82 15.92
N SER A 94 16.10 2.38 17.03
CA SER A 94 15.36 3.19 18.00
C SER A 94 14.06 3.80 17.48
N LEU A 95 13.54 3.31 16.35
CA LEU A 95 12.23 3.66 15.83
C LEU A 95 11.18 2.66 16.29
N ASP A 96 9.94 3.13 16.39
CA ASP A 96 8.80 2.26 16.67
C ASP A 96 8.16 1.81 15.36
N TYR A 97 7.68 0.56 15.36
CA TYR A 97 7.09 -0.12 14.22
C TYR A 97 5.77 -0.78 14.62
N ASP A 98 4.78 -0.71 13.75
CA ASP A 98 3.53 -1.43 13.88
C ASP A 98 3.66 -2.80 13.20
N VAL A 99 3.32 -3.85 13.94
CA VAL A 99 3.37 -5.24 13.49
C VAL A 99 1.96 -5.67 13.11
N ILE A 100 1.80 -6.10 11.87
CA ILE A 100 0.55 -6.58 11.30
C ILE A 100 0.77 -8.04 10.91
N ALA A 101 -0.16 -8.91 11.30
CA ALA A 101 -0.16 -10.31 10.90
C ALA A 101 -1.36 -10.62 10.03
N ARG A 102 -1.18 -11.47 9.04
CA ARG A 102 -2.29 -11.97 8.21
C ARG A 102 -2.06 -13.40 7.74
N PRO A 103 -3.11 -14.24 7.70
CA PRO A 103 -3.02 -15.54 7.07
C PRO A 103 -2.87 -15.40 5.54
N GLN A 104 -2.05 -16.26 4.94
CA GLN A 104 -1.87 -16.33 3.48
C GLN A 104 -1.66 -17.78 3.04
N GLY A 105 -2.73 -18.42 2.55
CA GLY A 105 -2.68 -19.83 2.16
C GLY A 105 -2.27 -20.72 3.33
N ALA A 106 -1.12 -21.40 3.21
CA ALA A 106 -0.55 -22.23 4.28
C ALA A 106 0.46 -21.50 5.17
N ASP A 107 0.79 -20.24 4.85
CA ASP A 107 1.76 -19.44 5.59
C ASP A 107 1.07 -18.30 6.37
N LEU A 108 1.82 -17.71 7.31
CA LEU A 108 1.48 -16.47 7.98
C LEU A 108 2.40 -15.36 7.47
N ILE A 109 1.84 -14.26 6.99
CA ILE A 109 2.61 -13.06 6.62
C ILE A 109 2.63 -12.12 7.82
N ILE A 110 3.83 -11.64 8.17
CA ILE A 110 4.04 -10.58 9.14
C ILE A 110 4.62 -9.36 8.42
N GLU A 111 3.90 -8.25 8.44
CA GLU A 111 4.37 -6.95 7.96
C GLU A 111 4.75 -6.09 9.17
N ILE A 112 5.94 -5.50 9.12
CA ILE A 112 6.44 -4.59 10.15
C ILE A 112 6.68 -3.24 9.49
N GLU A 113 5.82 -2.27 9.74
CA GLU A 113 5.88 -0.94 9.12
C GLU A 113 6.29 0.09 10.15
N GLN A 114 7.10 1.08 9.76
CA GLN A 114 7.48 2.16 10.67
C GLN A 114 6.24 2.90 11.17
N SER A 115 6.05 2.96 12.49
CA SER A 115 4.94 3.68 13.10
C SER A 115 5.02 5.17 12.77
N SER A 116 3.87 5.79 12.57
CA SER A 116 3.77 7.24 12.35
C SER A 116 4.38 8.01 13.51
N GLN A 117 5.39 8.83 13.21
CA GLN A 117 6.12 9.66 14.19
C GLN A 117 5.37 10.96 14.54
N GLY A 118 4.22 11.21 13.91
CA GLY A 118 3.44 12.44 14.04
C GLY A 118 1.94 12.19 14.01
N ALA A 119 1.48 11.03 14.49
CA ALA A 119 0.06 10.72 14.56
C ALA A 119 -0.67 11.76 15.43
N LEU A 120 -1.79 12.28 14.90
CA LEU A 120 -2.69 13.10 15.71
C LEU A 120 -3.12 12.31 16.95
N PRO A 121 -3.33 12.97 18.11
CA PRO A 121 -3.97 12.33 19.24
C PRO A 121 -5.27 11.66 18.78
N GLY A 122 -5.52 10.41 19.21
CA GLY A 122 -6.63 9.62 18.67
C GLY A 122 -8.00 10.32 18.75
N ILE A 123 -8.22 11.11 19.80
CA ILE A 123 -9.44 11.91 19.95
C ILE A 123 -9.60 13.01 18.88
N GLU A 124 -8.51 13.64 18.47
CA GLU A 124 -8.55 14.65 17.42
C GLU A 124 -8.83 13.99 16.05
N LEU A 125 -8.20 12.84 15.79
CA LEU A 125 -8.45 12.07 14.58
C LEU A 125 -9.93 11.67 14.47
N ILE A 126 -10.50 11.09 15.53
CA ILE A 126 -11.91 10.68 15.57
C ILE A 126 -12.82 11.89 15.34
N SER A 127 -12.55 13.01 16.02
CA SER A 127 -13.35 14.23 15.86
C SER A 127 -13.34 14.77 14.42
N ARG A 128 -12.19 14.72 13.73
CA ARG A 128 -12.08 15.12 12.32
C ARG A 128 -12.84 14.16 11.40
N ILE A 129 -12.79 12.86 11.66
CA ILE A 129 -13.55 11.84 10.92
C ILE A 129 -15.05 12.07 11.10
N ASP A 130 -15.53 12.28 12.32
CA ASP A 130 -16.95 12.55 12.61
C ASP A 130 -17.43 13.82 11.90
N ALA A 131 -16.63 14.89 11.94
CA ALA A 131 -16.94 16.13 11.25
C ALA A 131 -17.03 15.95 9.72
N ALA A 132 -16.11 15.17 9.13
CA ALA A 132 -16.13 14.84 7.71
C ALA A 132 -17.36 13.98 7.35
N GLY A 133 -17.65 12.93 8.12
CA GLY A 133 -18.84 12.09 7.93
C GLY A 133 -20.13 12.89 7.96
N ALA A 134 -20.28 13.76 8.96
CA ALA A 134 -21.45 14.63 9.07
C ALA A 134 -21.55 15.64 7.91
N ALA A 135 -20.42 16.11 7.36
CA ALA A 135 -20.42 16.96 6.17
C ALA A 135 -20.86 16.20 4.91
N PHE A 136 -20.43 14.94 4.76
CA PHE A 136 -20.84 14.07 3.66
C PHE A 136 -22.35 13.80 3.68
N GLU A 137 -22.91 13.49 4.86
CA GLU A 137 -24.36 13.25 5.02
C GLU A 137 -25.23 14.47 4.66
N ARG A 138 -24.72 15.69 4.89
CA ARG A 138 -25.44 16.94 4.58
C ARG A 138 -25.27 17.40 3.13
N ALA A 139 -24.38 16.77 2.36
CA ALA A 139 -24.12 17.17 0.99
C ALA A 139 -25.36 17.00 0.11
N SER A 140 -25.74 18.04 -0.62
CA SER A 140 -26.96 18.05 -1.45
C SER A 140 -26.81 17.38 -2.80
N SER A 141 -25.61 16.91 -3.15
CA SER A 141 -25.32 16.25 -4.42
C SER A 141 -24.03 15.41 -4.35
N VAL A 142 -23.88 14.47 -5.30
CA VAL A 142 -22.65 13.68 -5.47
C VAL A 142 -21.42 14.58 -5.66
N ARG A 143 -21.56 15.68 -6.41
CA ARG A 143 -20.46 16.64 -6.59
C ARG A 143 -20.05 17.28 -5.25
N ALA A 144 -21.02 17.71 -4.46
CA ALA A 144 -20.76 18.35 -3.16
C ALA A 144 -20.06 17.40 -2.18
N VAL A 145 -20.45 16.12 -2.14
CA VAL A 145 -19.74 15.14 -1.29
C VAL A 145 -18.33 14.86 -1.81
N CYS A 146 -18.11 14.78 -3.13
CA CYS A 146 -16.76 14.62 -3.70
C CYS A 146 -15.85 15.81 -3.36
N GLU A 147 -16.35 17.04 -3.46
CA GLU A 147 -15.60 18.25 -3.11
C GLU A 147 -15.25 18.28 -1.62
N SER A 148 -16.23 18.00 -0.75
CA SER A 148 -16.01 17.90 0.69
C SER A 148 -15.02 16.79 1.06
N ALA A 149 -15.10 15.63 0.39
CA ALA A 149 -14.17 14.52 0.60
C ALA A 149 -12.74 14.90 0.20
N ALA A 150 -12.55 15.55 -0.94
CA ALA A 150 -11.22 16.00 -1.37
C ALA A 150 -10.57 16.94 -0.33
N GLU A 151 -11.35 17.89 0.20
CA GLU A 151 -10.88 18.82 1.24
C GLU A 151 -10.58 18.12 2.56
N ALA A 152 -11.48 17.25 3.03
CA ALA A 152 -11.32 16.52 4.28
C ALA A 152 -10.08 15.61 4.26
N PHE A 153 -9.90 14.84 3.18
CA PHE A 153 -8.73 13.98 3.03
C PHE A 153 -7.43 14.78 2.92
N ARG A 154 -7.45 15.96 2.26
CA ARG A 154 -6.26 16.81 2.17
C ARG A 154 -5.88 17.36 3.55
N ALA A 155 -6.86 17.82 4.32
CA ALA A 155 -6.65 18.32 5.68
C ALA A 155 -6.20 17.23 6.65
N LEU A 156 -6.64 15.98 6.45
CA LEU A 156 -6.29 14.84 7.28
C LEU A 156 -4.89 14.31 6.99
N THR A 157 -4.55 14.16 5.70
CA THR A 157 -3.34 13.45 5.26
C THR A 157 -2.17 14.39 4.99
N GLY A 158 -2.43 15.66 4.69
CA GLY A 158 -1.39 16.63 4.35
C GLY A 158 -0.81 16.47 2.94
N PHE A 159 -1.38 15.62 2.09
CA PHE A 159 -0.95 15.53 0.69
C PHE A 159 -1.12 16.87 -0.05
N ASP A 160 -0.21 17.16 -0.97
CA ASP A 160 -0.28 18.39 -1.77
C ASP A 160 -1.55 18.45 -2.62
N ARG A 161 -2.08 17.29 -3.02
CA ARG A 161 -3.26 17.15 -3.86
C ARG A 161 -4.07 15.92 -3.45
N ILE A 162 -5.38 16.08 -3.36
CA ILE A 162 -6.36 15.00 -3.35
C ILE A 162 -7.27 15.16 -4.57
N MET A 163 -7.48 14.06 -5.30
CA MET A 163 -8.40 13.99 -6.43
C MET A 163 -9.48 12.97 -6.09
N ILE A 164 -10.73 13.31 -6.36
CA ILE A 164 -11.77 12.29 -6.51
C ILE A 164 -11.81 11.92 -7.97
N TYR A 165 -11.30 10.72 -8.25
CA TYR A 165 -11.32 10.11 -9.56
C TYR A 165 -12.60 9.29 -9.69
N ARG A 166 -13.22 9.31 -10.87
CA ARG A 166 -14.42 8.52 -11.16
C ARG A 166 -14.21 7.76 -12.46
N PHE A 167 -14.50 6.45 -12.45
CA PHE A 167 -14.55 5.66 -13.67
C PHE A 167 -15.83 5.94 -14.48
N LEU A 168 -15.67 6.02 -15.79
CA LEU A 168 -16.73 6.20 -16.78
C LEU A 168 -17.09 4.85 -17.42
N ASP A 169 -18.17 4.85 -18.20
CA ASP A 169 -18.70 3.63 -18.85
C ASP A 169 -17.72 2.98 -19.82
N ASP A 170 -16.79 3.76 -20.39
CA ASP A 170 -15.72 3.29 -21.30
C ASP A 170 -14.42 2.92 -20.55
N GLU A 171 -14.50 2.74 -19.23
CA GLU A 171 -13.39 2.48 -18.31
C GLU A 171 -12.35 3.60 -18.20
N ALA A 172 -12.46 4.67 -18.98
CA ALA A 172 -11.68 5.88 -18.74
C ALA A 172 -12.07 6.47 -17.37
N GLY A 173 -11.32 7.45 -16.89
CA GLY A 173 -11.76 8.14 -15.70
C GLY A 173 -11.44 9.61 -15.68
N GLN A 174 -12.16 10.28 -14.80
CA GLN A 174 -12.25 11.74 -14.76
C GLN A 174 -12.05 12.22 -13.33
N VAL A 175 -11.30 13.31 -13.18
CA VAL A 175 -11.20 14.01 -11.89
C VAL A 175 -12.44 14.89 -11.70
N VAL A 176 -13.39 14.40 -10.90
CA VAL A 176 -14.68 15.06 -10.64
C VAL A 176 -14.63 16.08 -9.51
N ALA A 177 -13.67 15.94 -8.60
CA ALA A 177 -13.33 16.92 -7.58
C ALA A 177 -11.83 16.91 -7.28
N GLU A 178 -11.31 18.04 -6.81
CA GLU A 178 -9.89 18.20 -6.49
C GLU A 178 -9.74 19.21 -5.35
N SER A 179 -8.86 18.91 -4.40
CA SER A 179 -8.34 19.85 -3.41
C SER A 179 -6.82 19.83 -3.49
N ARG A 180 -6.16 20.98 -3.61
CA ARG A 180 -4.72 21.06 -3.85
C ARG A 180 -4.04 22.26 -3.23
N SER A 181 -2.72 22.21 -3.08
CA SER A 181 -1.88 23.37 -2.82
C SER A 181 -1.82 24.29 -4.04
N LEU A 182 -1.44 25.55 -3.81
CA LEU A 182 -1.29 26.53 -4.88
C LEU A 182 -0.09 26.22 -5.80
N GLU A 183 0.85 25.40 -5.35
CA GLU A 183 2.14 25.12 -6.00
C GLU A 183 2.04 24.03 -7.08
N VAL A 184 0.97 23.23 -7.07
CA VAL A 184 0.78 22.13 -8.03
C VAL A 184 -0.30 22.48 -9.06
N GLU A 185 -0.09 22.12 -10.33
CA GLU A 185 -1.07 22.38 -11.41
C GLU A 185 -2.40 21.66 -11.16
N SER A 186 -3.51 22.11 -11.73
CA SER A 186 -4.82 21.44 -11.51
C SER A 186 -5.05 20.30 -12.50
N PHE A 187 -5.55 19.16 -12.02
CA PHE A 187 -6.08 18.08 -12.86
C PHE A 187 -7.61 18.07 -12.89
N ARG A 188 -8.29 19.08 -12.34
CA ARG A 188 -9.75 19.14 -12.34
C ARG A 188 -10.30 19.01 -13.77
N ASN A 189 -11.30 18.14 -13.96
CA ASN A 189 -11.91 17.78 -15.24
C ASN A 189 -10.99 17.09 -16.27
N HIS A 190 -9.73 16.76 -15.93
CA HIS A 190 -8.89 15.95 -16.80
C HIS A 190 -9.47 14.55 -16.94
N HIS A 191 -9.31 13.98 -18.14
CA HIS A 191 -9.67 12.61 -18.45
C HIS A 191 -8.40 11.80 -18.65
N PHE A 192 -8.38 10.61 -18.07
CA PHE A 192 -7.29 9.66 -18.16
C PHE A 192 -7.81 8.41 -18.89
N PRO A 193 -7.04 7.88 -19.86
CA PRO A 193 -7.48 6.70 -20.61
C PRO A 193 -7.55 5.48 -19.69
N ALA A 194 -8.38 4.49 -20.06
CA ALA A 194 -8.55 3.27 -19.29
C ALA A 194 -7.21 2.53 -19.03
N THR A 195 -6.26 2.66 -19.94
CA THR A 195 -4.92 2.06 -19.89
C THR A 195 -4.04 2.56 -18.75
N ASP A 196 -4.34 3.74 -18.17
CA ASP A 196 -3.56 4.27 -17.04
C ASP A 196 -3.77 3.45 -15.75
N ILE A 197 -4.95 2.82 -15.62
CA ILE A 197 -5.27 1.92 -14.51
C ILE A 197 -5.79 0.60 -15.12
N PRO A 198 -4.91 -0.39 -15.35
CA PRO A 198 -5.27 -1.60 -16.05
C PRO A 198 -6.19 -2.50 -15.20
N ARG A 199 -6.93 -3.41 -15.83
CA ARG A 199 -8.02 -4.20 -15.20
C ARG A 199 -7.58 -4.98 -13.96
N GLN A 200 -6.39 -5.57 -13.97
CA GLN A 200 -5.82 -6.30 -12.83
C GLN A 200 -5.52 -5.37 -11.64
N ALA A 201 -5.14 -4.11 -11.89
CA ALA A 201 -4.97 -3.12 -10.83
C ALA A 201 -6.32 -2.73 -10.21
N ARG A 202 -7.36 -2.56 -11.04
CA ARG A 202 -8.73 -2.31 -10.55
C ARG A 202 -9.25 -3.43 -9.67
N ALA A 203 -9.03 -4.69 -10.09
CA ALA A 203 -9.39 -5.85 -9.28
C ALA A 203 -8.70 -5.86 -7.91
N LEU A 204 -7.42 -5.46 -7.87
CA LEU A 204 -6.70 -5.29 -6.60
C LEU A 204 -7.22 -4.14 -5.76
N TYR A 205 -7.67 -3.04 -6.36
CA TYR A 205 -8.28 -1.92 -5.64
C TYR A 205 -9.64 -2.28 -5.02
N VAL A 206 -10.41 -3.15 -5.65
CA VAL A 206 -11.62 -3.71 -5.01
C VAL A 206 -11.26 -4.61 -3.83
N ARG A 207 -10.22 -5.46 -3.97
CA ARG A 207 -9.80 -6.41 -2.93
C ARG A 207 -9.10 -5.73 -1.75
N ASN A 208 -8.23 -4.76 -2.02
CA ASN A 208 -7.43 -4.02 -1.05
C ASN A 208 -7.65 -2.51 -1.27
N PRO A 209 -8.60 -1.89 -0.56
CA PRO A 209 -9.07 -0.54 -0.85
C PRO A 209 -8.07 0.57 -0.55
N VAL A 210 -6.96 0.29 0.14
CA VAL A 210 -5.97 1.31 0.50
C VAL A 210 -4.63 0.93 -0.09
N ARG A 211 -4.04 1.87 -0.84
CA ARG A 211 -2.69 1.69 -1.39
C ARG A 211 -1.84 2.92 -1.13
N VAL A 212 -0.66 2.71 -0.55
CA VAL A 212 0.28 3.78 -0.21
C VAL A 212 1.63 3.53 -0.88
N ILE A 213 2.21 4.59 -1.43
CA ILE A 213 3.52 4.65 -2.07
C ILE A 213 4.24 5.88 -1.47
N PRO A 214 4.94 5.74 -0.31
CA PRO A 214 5.56 6.88 0.36
C PRO A 214 6.70 7.53 -0.43
N ASP A 215 7.36 6.76 -1.28
CA ASP A 215 8.43 7.22 -2.15
C ASP A 215 8.33 6.46 -3.47
N ALA A 216 8.13 7.13 -4.60
CA ALA A 216 8.08 6.52 -5.93
C ALA A 216 9.47 6.26 -6.55
N ARG A 217 10.55 6.74 -5.91
CA ARG A 217 11.95 6.57 -6.35
C ARG A 217 12.69 5.50 -5.55
N TYR A 218 11.95 4.64 -4.87
CA TYR A 218 12.52 3.60 -4.03
C TYR A 218 13.16 2.48 -4.86
N THR A 219 14.11 1.78 -4.24
CA THR A 219 14.61 0.49 -4.74
C THR A 219 13.81 -0.64 -4.09
N PRO A 220 13.16 -1.52 -4.86
CA PRO A 220 12.45 -2.68 -4.29
C PRO A 220 13.36 -3.58 -3.45
N GLU A 221 12.85 -4.03 -2.32
CA GLU A 221 13.55 -4.96 -1.44
C GLU A 221 13.02 -6.39 -1.71
N PRO A 222 13.79 -7.25 -2.40
CA PRO A 222 13.30 -8.55 -2.83
C PRO A 222 13.11 -9.51 -1.66
N LEU A 223 12.07 -10.35 -1.77
CA LEU A 223 11.74 -11.42 -0.84
C LEU A 223 12.69 -12.61 -1.03
N ARG A 224 13.33 -13.04 0.06
CA ARG A 224 14.43 -14.02 0.04
C ARG A 224 14.20 -15.13 1.06
N PRO A 225 14.58 -16.39 0.77
CA PRO A 225 15.01 -16.87 -0.54
C PRO A 225 13.82 -16.86 -1.53
N ALA A 226 14.13 -17.06 -2.81
CA ALA A 226 13.11 -17.39 -3.80
C ALA A 226 12.46 -18.72 -3.41
N SER A 227 11.13 -18.79 -3.51
CA SER A 227 10.40 -20.01 -3.16
C SER A 227 10.44 -21.02 -4.31
N PRO A 228 10.75 -22.30 -4.06
CA PRO A 228 10.63 -23.35 -5.07
C PRO A 228 9.17 -23.71 -5.37
N ASP A 229 8.24 -23.40 -4.45
CA ASP A 229 6.84 -23.82 -4.50
C ASP A 229 5.91 -22.81 -5.21
N GLY A 230 6.49 -21.73 -5.76
CA GLY A 230 5.76 -20.68 -6.48
C GLY A 230 5.90 -19.30 -5.84
N LEU A 231 5.31 -18.29 -6.49
CA LEU A 231 5.35 -16.90 -6.05
C LEU A 231 4.31 -16.65 -4.95
N LEU A 232 4.61 -15.70 -4.06
CA LEU A 232 3.70 -15.28 -2.99
C LEU A 232 2.63 -14.35 -3.56
N ASP A 233 1.35 -14.69 -3.42
CA ASP A 233 0.27 -13.72 -3.65
C ASP A 233 0.32 -12.64 -2.57
N MET A 234 0.71 -11.44 -2.97
CA MET A 234 0.86 -10.25 -2.13
C MET A 234 -0.31 -9.27 -2.33
N SER A 235 -1.43 -9.69 -2.94
CA SER A 235 -2.59 -8.83 -3.21
C SER A 235 -3.03 -7.98 -2.01
N ASP A 236 -2.94 -8.56 -0.81
CA ASP A 236 -3.38 -7.94 0.43
C ASP A 236 -2.25 -7.36 1.29
N CYS A 237 -0.99 -7.44 0.83
CA CYS A 237 0.14 -6.89 1.57
C CYS A 237 0.22 -5.37 1.37
N GLY A 238 0.26 -4.61 2.47
CA GLY A 238 0.43 -3.15 2.43
C GLY A 238 1.77 -2.74 1.80
N LEU A 239 2.82 -3.48 2.15
CA LEU A 239 4.20 -3.22 1.72
C LEU A 239 4.51 -3.72 0.30
N ARG A 240 3.58 -4.40 -0.39
CA ARG A 240 3.79 -4.96 -1.74
C ARG A 240 4.50 -3.97 -2.65
N SER A 241 5.47 -4.40 -3.46
CA SER A 241 6.13 -3.51 -4.44
C SER A 241 5.18 -3.07 -5.57
N VAL A 242 5.37 -1.86 -6.06
CA VAL A 242 4.67 -1.24 -7.18
C VAL A 242 5.32 -1.68 -8.50
N SER A 243 4.52 -1.76 -9.57
CA SER A 243 5.02 -1.93 -10.94
C SER A 243 6.00 -0.80 -11.32
N PRO A 244 7.17 -1.11 -11.93
CA PRO A 244 8.08 -0.10 -12.45
C PRO A 244 7.45 0.83 -13.48
N VAL A 245 6.44 0.35 -14.24
CA VAL A 245 5.68 1.17 -15.21
C VAL A 245 4.98 2.31 -14.47
N HIS A 246 4.28 1.99 -13.38
CA HIS A 246 3.55 2.98 -12.59
C HIS A 246 4.51 3.92 -11.85
N LEU A 247 5.65 3.44 -11.36
CA LEU A 247 6.68 4.31 -10.78
C LEU A 247 7.21 5.32 -11.80
N LYS A 248 7.43 4.88 -13.05
CA LYS A 248 7.84 5.79 -14.13
C LYS A 248 6.75 6.79 -14.49
N TYR A 249 5.49 6.38 -14.46
CA TYR A 249 4.34 7.27 -14.65
C TYR A 249 4.29 8.37 -13.58
N LEU A 250 4.41 7.99 -12.29
CA LEU A 250 4.46 8.95 -11.18
C LEU A 250 5.66 9.91 -11.32
N GLU A 251 6.83 9.39 -11.70
CA GLU A 251 8.02 10.21 -11.95
C GLU A 251 7.78 11.24 -13.06
N ASN A 252 7.17 10.83 -14.19
CA ASN A 252 6.86 11.72 -15.31
C ASN A 252 5.85 12.81 -14.93
N MET A 253 4.94 12.52 -13.99
CA MET A 253 4.02 13.49 -13.42
C MET A 253 4.64 14.39 -12.33
N GLY A 254 5.91 14.17 -11.98
CA GLY A 254 6.57 14.89 -10.89
C GLY A 254 6.05 14.50 -9.50
N VAL A 255 5.36 13.36 -9.36
CA VAL A 255 4.77 12.89 -8.11
C VAL A 255 5.80 12.04 -7.35
N ARG A 256 6.14 12.46 -6.12
CA ARG A 256 7.11 11.74 -5.27
C ARG A 256 6.46 10.68 -4.39
N ALA A 257 5.27 10.95 -3.87
CA ALA A 257 4.52 10.06 -3.00
C ALA A 257 3.07 10.01 -3.49
N SER A 258 2.43 8.85 -3.37
CA SER A 258 1.05 8.65 -3.79
C SER A 258 0.31 7.79 -2.76
N ALA A 259 -0.97 8.06 -2.57
CA ALA A 259 -1.87 7.17 -1.87
C ALA A 259 -3.24 7.20 -2.56
N SER A 260 -3.92 6.07 -2.56
CA SER A 260 -5.29 5.95 -3.05
C SER A 260 -6.15 5.20 -2.05
N VAL A 261 -7.43 5.60 -2.01
CA VAL A 261 -8.49 4.91 -1.28
C VAL A 261 -9.62 4.66 -2.26
N SER A 262 -10.00 3.40 -2.45
CA SER A 262 -11.01 2.99 -3.40
C SER A 262 -12.41 3.35 -2.93
N ILE A 263 -13.22 3.89 -3.85
CA ILE A 263 -14.65 4.14 -3.64
C ILE A 263 -15.40 2.99 -4.28
N ILE A 264 -15.97 2.12 -3.45
CA ILE A 264 -16.70 0.93 -3.89
C ILE A 264 -18.19 1.16 -3.71
N VAL A 265 -18.96 0.98 -4.78
CA VAL A 265 -20.42 1.11 -4.77
C VAL A 265 -20.98 -0.16 -5.39
N ASP A 266 -21.92 -0.81 -4.69
CA ASP A 266 -22.55 -2.07 -5.12
C ASP A 266 -21.55 -3.20 -5.50
N GLY A 267 -20.38 -3.21 -4.86
CA GLY A 267 -19.32 -4.19 -5.10
C GLY A 267 -18.42 -3.88 -6.30
N GLU A 268 -18.65 -2.76 -6.99
CA GLU A 268 -17.87 -2.30 -8.13
C GLU A 268 -16.99 -1.10 -7.77
N LEU A 269 -15.84 -0.99 -8.45
CA LEU A 269 -14.92 0.14 -8.28
C LEU A 269 -15.48 1.37 -8.98
N TRP A 270 -16.11 2.27 -8.22
CA TRP A 270 -16.67 3.51 -8.73
C TRP A 270 -15.58 4.55 -9.02
N GLY A 271 -14.52 4.59 -8.21
CA GLY A 271 -13.44 5.57 -8.29
C GLY A 271 -12.25 5.26 -7.39
#